data_AF-A0A2S9QGQ6-F1
#
_entry.id   AF-A0A2S9QGQ6-F1
#
_cell.length_a   1.000
_cell.length_b   1.000
_cell.length_c   1.000
_cell.angle_alpha   90.00
_cell.angle_beta   90.00
_cell.angle_gamma   90.00
#
_symmetry.space_group_name_H-M   'P 1'
#
loop_
_entity.id
_entity.type
_entity.pdbx_description
1 polymer ?
#
loop_
_entity_poly.entity_id
_entity_poly.type
_entity_poly.pdbx_seq_one_letter_code
_entity_poly.pdbx_strand_id
1 'polypeptide(L)'
;MQLGTAIIATLLLTGCVTTAQQSNPVQKAASTMIGKPISVAINAFGPPTLNLPPCSYCTDGGTYAWNNTRISRQWQSRWVQTGTSTSRQVVGMTQGGNGQAATIYTQDVETPVGENRMVQVDNVDYLCNIQAFTDMKDNIKSIDVAGCTADSRF
;
A
#
# COMPACT_ATOMS: atom_id res chain seq x y z
N MET A 1 -22.34 -41.59 56.29
CA MET A 1 -21.80 -42.07 55.00
C MET A 1 -22.25 -41.12 53.90
N GLN A 2 -21.47 -40.98 52.82
CA GLN A 2 -21.75 -40.27 51.56
C GLN A 2 -22.46 -38.90 51.64
N LEU A 3 -21.73 -37.78 51.47
CA LEU A 3 -21.39 -37.18 50.17
C LEU A 3 -22.60 -36.56 49.47
N GLY A 4 -22.71 -35.24 49.54
CA GLY A 4 -23.70 -34.45 48.80
C GLY A 4 -23.23 -34.10 47.39
N THR A 5 -24.18 -33.97 46.47
CA THR A 5 -23.92 -33.70 45.05
C THR A 5 -24.21 -32.23 44.74
N ALA A 6 -23.26 -31.35 45.03
CA ALA A 6 -23.32 -29.97 44.57
C ALA A 6 -23.16 -29.94 43.03
N ILE A 7 -24.22 -29.54 42.31
CA ILE A 7 -24.17 -29.39 40.86
C ILE A 7 -23.34 -28.15 40.54
N ILE A 8 -22.05 -28.35 40.27
CA ILE A 8 -21.15 -27.29 39.81
C ILE A 8 -21.57 -26.93 38.39
N ALA A 9 -22.37 -25.87 38.25
CA ALA A 9 -22.65 -25.24 36.97
C ALA A 9 -21.36 -24.59 36.46
N THR A 10 -20.58 -25.33 35.68
CA THR A 10 -19.40 -24.82 34.99
C THR A 10 -19.84 -23.78 33.97
N LEU A 11 -19.72 -22.49 34.33
CA LEU A 11 -19.66 -21.40 33.37
C LEU A 11 -18.39 -21.57 32.53
N LEU A 12 -18.52 -22.38 31.48
CA LEU A 12 -17.67 -22.29 30.31
C LEU A 12 -17.88 -20.90 29.72
N LEU A 13 -17.06 -19.94 30.16
CA LEU A 13 -16.83 -18.69 29.45
C LEU A 13 -16.22 -19.04 28.10
N THR A 14 -17.11 -19.32 27.13
CA THR A 14 -16.79 -19.50 25.72
C THR A 14 -15.89 -18.35 25.32
N GLY A 15 -14.66 -18.67 24.92
CA GLY A 15 -13.55 -17.72 24.93
C GLY A 15 -13.91 -16.42 24.25
N CYS A 16 -13.46 -15.30 24.85
CA CYS A 16 -13.57 -13.98 24.23
C CYS A 16 -13.17 -14.10 22.77
N VAL A 17 -14.10 -13.78 21.87
CA VAL A 17 -13.88 -13.91 20.43
C VAL A 17 -12.71 -13.00 20.09
N THR A 18 -11.53 -13.59 19.90
CA THR A 18 -10.42 -12.96 19.22
C THR A 18 -10.87 -12.81 17.78
N THR A 19 -11.63 -11.74 17.53
CA THR A 19 -11.84 -11.19 16.19
C THR A 19 -10.44 -10.89 15.68
N ALA A 20 -9.87 -11.85 14.94
CA ALA A 20 -8.57 -11.75 14.32
C ALA A 20 -8.70 -10.64 13.27
N GLN A 21 -8.44 -9.41 13.72
CA GLN A 21 -8.82 -8.19 13.02
C GLN A 21 -8.15 -8.23 11.65
N GLN A 22 -8.96 -8.47 10.63
CA GLN A 22 -8.52 -8.85 9.29
C GLN A 22 -7.49 -7.82 8.81
N SER A 23 -6.22 -8.23 8.80
CA SER A 23 -5.14 -7.29 9.05
C SER A 23 -5.06 -6.23 7.95
N ASN A 24 -5.50 -5.03 8.29
CA ASN A 24 -5.54 -3.90 7.37
C ASN A 24 -4.15 -3.78 6.70
N PRO A 25 -4.05 -3.62 5.37
CA PRO A 25 -2.78 -3.34 4.71
C PRO A 25 -1.97 -2.21 5.37
N VAL A 26 -2.61 -1.22 6.00
CA VAL A 26 -1.92 -0.20 6.84
C VAL A 26 -1.25 -0.81 8.08
N GLN A 27 -1.93 -1.67 8.84
CA GLN A 27 -1.31 -2.38 9.98
C GLN A 27 -0.19 -3.30 9.49
N LYS A 28 -0.39 -4.02 8.37
CA LYS A 28 0.63 -4.87 7.78
C LYS A 28 1.86 -4.07 7.34
N ALA A 29 1.67 -2.92 6.71
CA ALA A 29 2.76 -2.02 6.32
C ALA A 29 3.47 -1.42 7.55
N ALA A 30 2.71 -0.92 8.53
CA ALA A 30 3.22 -0.37 9.78
C ALA A 30 4.11 -1.38 10.53
N SER A 31 3.69 -2.65 10.65
CA SER A 31 4.49 -3.69 11.30
C SER A 31 5.83 -3.97 10.58
N THR A 32 6.00 -3.62 9.30
CA THR A 32 7.31 -3.70 8.63
C THR A 32 8.26 -2.54 8.97
N MET A 33 7.77 -1.51 9.67
CA MET A 33 8.57 -0.34 10.09
C MET A 33 9.25 -0.53 11.45
N ILE A 34 8.87 -1.56 12.21
CA ILE A 34 9.49 -1.90 13.49
C ILE A 34 10.99 -2.14 13.30
N GLY A 35 11.83 -1.57 14.17
CA GLY A 35 13.28 -1.57 14.08
C GLY A 35 13.88 -0.57 13.09
N LYS A 36 13.06 0.28 12.43
CA LYS A 36 13.53 1.38 11.57
C LYS A 36 13.39 2.74 12.29
N PRO A 37 14.16 3.78 11.90
CA PRO A 37 13.96 5.14 12.40
C PRO A 37 12.55 5.68 12.10
N ILE A 38 12.02 6.51 13.00
CA ILE A 38 10.66 7.08 12.87
C ILE A 38 10.43 7.86 11.56
N SER A 39 11.50 8.40 10.94
CA SER A 39 11.44 9.09 9.66
C SER A 39 10.84 8.22 8.55
N VAL A 40 10.91 6.88 8.65
CA VAL A 40 10.23 5.96 7.72
C VAL A 40 8.71 6.05 7.86
N ALA A 41 8.18 6.13 9.08
CA ALA A 41 6.74 6.31 9.33
C ALA A 41 6.27 7.72 8.96
N ILE A 42 7.06 8.76 9.26
CA ILE A 42 6.76 10.15 8.88
C ILE A 42 6.73 10.30 7.34
N ASN A 43 7.63 9.64 6.61
CA ASN A 43 7.61 9.65 5.14
C ASN A 43 6.44 8.83 4.55
N ALA A 44 5.94 7.82 5.26
CA ALA A 44 4.85 6.96 4.78
C ALA A 44 3.44 7.48 5.11
N PHE A 45 3.28 8.13 6.26
CA PHE A 45 2.00 8.62 6.79
C PHE A 45 1.89 10.16 6.80
N GLY A 46 2.95 10.87 6.42
CA GLY A 46 3.02 12.33 6.47
C GLY A 46 3.34 12.86 7.88
N PRO A 47 3.20 14.18 8.11
CA PRO A 47 3.51 14.79 9.41
C PRO A 47 2.56 14.26 10.51
N PRO A 48 3.08 13.83 11.67
CA PRO A 48 2.26 13.35 12.77
C PRO A 48 1.51 14.49 13.47
N THR A 49 0.30 14.19 13.94
CA THR A 49 -0.53 15.09 14.77
C THR A 49 -0.03 15.23 16.21
N LEU A 50 0.73 14.25 16.71
CA LEU A 50 1.49 14.33 17.96
C LEU A 50 2.94 13.98 17.67
N ASN A 51 3.87 14.87 18.04
CA ASN A 51 5.29 14.75 17.77
C ASN A 51 6.08 14.95 19.07
N LEU A 52 6.31 13.87 19.82
CA LEU A 52 7.10 13.87 21.05
C LEU A 52 8.36 13.00 20.82
N PRO A 53 9.46 13.57 20.31
CA PRO A 53 10.71 12.81 20.14
C PRO A 53 11.34 12.42 21.48
N PRO A 54 12.26 11.42 21.51
CA PRO A 54 12.94 11.01 22.74
C PRO A 54 13.64 12.21 23.41
N CYS A 55 13.28 12.52 24.66
CA CYS A 55 13.87 13.64 25.37
C CYS A 55 15.15 13.24 26.12
N SER A 56 16.15 14.12 26.19
CA SER A 56 17.49 13.80 26.73
C SER A 56 17.53 13.49 28.23
N TYR A 57 16.43 13.75 28.94
CA TYR A 57 16.23 13.45 30.36
C TYR A 57 15.07 12.46 30.61
N CYS A 58 14.52 11.87 29.55
CA CYS A 58 13.47 10.87 29.61
C CYS A 58 14.08 9.46 29.77
N THR A 59 13.39 8.58 30.50
CA THR A 59 13.66 7.13 30.50
C THR A 59 13.03 6.41 29.32
N ASP A 60 11.96 7.01 28.78
CA ASP A 60 11.14 6.48 27.69
C ASP A 60 11.47 7.17 26.37
N GLY A 61 11.35 6.43 25.28
CA GLY A 61 11.57 6.95 23.93
C GLY A 61 10.42 7.81 23.42
N GLY A 62 10.46 8.14 22.13
CA GLY A 62 9.51 9.03 21.51
C GLY A 62 8.11 8.43 21.37
N THR A 63 7.10 9.29 21.34
CA THR A 63 5.69 8.94 21.11
C THR A 63 5.14 9.80 19.97
N TYR A 64 4.63 9.13 18.94
CA TYR A 64 4.15 9.75 17.72
C TYR A 64 2.73 9.27 17.43
N ALA A 65 1.83 10.18 17.03
CA ALA A 65 0.47 9.81 16.66
C ALA A 65 -0.03 10.55 15.41
N TRP A 66 -0.75 9.82 14.56
CA TRP A 66 -1.38 10.26 13.32
C TRP A 66 -2.88 10.03 13.45
N ASN A 67 -3.63 11.06 13.85
CA ASN A 67 -5.07 10.97 14.06
C ASN A 67 -5.84 11.33 12.77
N ASN A 68 -6.78 10.48 12.35
CA ASN A 68 -7.56 10.62 11.12
C ASN A 68 -6.70 10.80 9.84
N THR A 69 -5.52 10.17 9.79
CA THR A 69 -4.54 10.45 8.73
C THR A 69 -4.88 9.75 7.41
N ARG A 70 -5.05 10.57 6.37
CA ARG A 70 -5.43 10.19 4.99
C ARG A 70 -4.23 9.66 4.18
N ILE A 71 -4.28 8.44 3.64
CA ILE A 71 -3.13 7.75 2.99
C ILE A 71 -3.37 7.57 1.47
N SER A 72 -2.61 8.26 0.58
CA SER A 72 -2.72 8.34 -0.93
C SER A 72 -2.04 7.16 -1.71
N ARG A 73 -2.09 6.79 -3.03
CA ARG A 73 -2.60 7.12 -4.43
C ARG A 73 -3.09 8.49 -4.94
N GLN A 74 -4.38 8.82 -4.76
CA GLN A 74 -5.23 9.47 -5.79
C GLN A 74 -5.40 8.66 -7.09
N TRP A 75 -6.50 8.88 -7.81
CA TRP A 75 -6.66 8.40 -9.19
C TRP A 75 -5.65 9.11 -10.10
N GLN A 76 -4.68 8.36 -10.63
CA GLN A 76 -3.68 8.91 -11.54
C GLN A 76 -4.05 8.56 -12.97
N SER A 77 -4.01 9.55 -13.86
CA SER A 77 -3.98 9.28 -15.30
C SER A 77 -2.64 8.59 -15.61
N ARG A 78 -2.69 7.32 -15.99
CA ARG A 78 -1.53 6.59 -16.48
C ARG A 78 -1.80 6.12 -17.89
N TRP A 79 -0.79 6.23 -18.74
CA TRP A 79 -0.82 5.58 -20.04
C TRP A 79 -0.74 4.07 -19.85
N VAL A 80 -1.70 3.34 -20.39
CA VAL A 80 -1.79 1.88 -20.33
C VAL A 80 -1.80 1.36 -21.76
N GLN A 81 -0.82 0.50 -22.09
CA GLN A 81 -0.82 -0.21 -23.38
C GLN A 81 -2.05 -1.13 -23.45
N THR A 82 -2.93 -0.88 -24.43
CA THR A 82 -4.13 -1.68 -24.70
C THR A 82 -3.94 -2.66 -25.85
N GLY A 83 -2.85 -2.52 -26.62
CA GLY A 83 -2.46 -3.47 -27.65
C GLY A 83 -1.24 -3.03 -28.45
N THR A 84 -1.15 -3.52 -29.67
CA THR A 84 -0.11 -3.18 -30.64
C THR A 84 -0.77 -2.94 -32.00
N SER A 85 -0.36 -1.88 -32.71
CA SER A 85 -0.80 -1.59 -34.06
C SER A 85 0.34 -1.90 -35.03
N THR A 86 0.07 -2.75 -36.02
CA THR A 86 1.04 -3.14 -37.05
C THR A 86 0.85 -2.26 -38.28
N SER A 87 1.90 -1.55 -38.69
CA SER A 87 1.89 -0.70 -39.90
C SER A 87 2.93 -1.18 -40.91
N ARG A 88 2.57 -1.28 -42.19
CA ARG A 88 3.49 -1.69 -43.24
C ARG A 88 4.27 -0.50 -43.78
N GLN A 89 5.58 -0.47 -43.59
CA GLN A 89 6.47 0.60 -44.04
C GLN A 89 7.36 0.12 -45.18
N VAL A 90 7.67 1.02 -46.12
CA VAL A 90 8.65 0.76 -47.20
C VAL A 90 10.05 0.91 -46.64
N VAL A 91 10.85 -0.16 -46.67
CA VAL A 91 12.24 -0.18 -46.16
C VAL A 91 13.27 -0.16 -47.29
N GLY A 92 12.84 -0.29 -48.54
CA GLY A 92 13.70 -0.15 -49.72
C GLY A 92 12.95 -0.40 -51.02
N MET A 93 13.61 -0.15 -52.15
CA MET A 93 13.08 -0.45 -53.48
C MET A 93 14.24 -0.77 -54.43
N THR A 94 14.10 -1.76 -55.31
CA THR A 94 15.07 -1.99 -56.39
C THR A 94 14.92 -0.95 -57.49
N GLN A 95 16.01 -0.62 -58.19
CA GLN A 95 15.95 0.23 -59.37
C GLN A 95 15.41 -0.57 -60.56
N GLY A 96 14.29 -0.13 -61.15
CA GLY A 96 13.74 -0.72 -62.38
C GLY A 96 14.60 -0.37 -63.60
N GLY A 97 14.62 -1.27 -64.60
CA GLY A 97 15.44 -1.12 -65.80
C GLY A 97 15.38 -2.36 -66.70
N ASN A 98 15.85 -2.24 -67.95
CA ASN A 98 15.91 -3.32 -68.95
C ASN A 98 14.60 -4.13 -69.09
N GLY A 99 13.46 -3.44 -69.08
CA GLY A 99 12.13 -4.05 -69.20
C GLY A 99 11.56 -4.63 -67.89
N GLN A 100 12.29 -4.58 -66.77
CA GLN A 100 11.82 -5.05 -65.47
C GLN A 100 11.38 -3.90 -64.56
N ALA A 101 10.29 -4.12 -63.83
CA ALA A 101 9.72 -3.18 -62.88
C ALA A 101 10.56 -3.10 -61.59
N ALA A 102 10.40 -1.99 -60.85
CA ALA A 102 10.95 -1.82 -59.52
C ALA A 102 10.18 -2.67 -58.48
N THR A 103 10.91 -3.39 -57.63
CA THR A 103 10.35 -4.19 -56.53
C THR A 103 10.43 -3.40 -55.24
N ILE A 104 9.30 -3.21 -54.56
CA ILE A 104 9.23 -2.52 -53.27
C ILE A 104 9.44 -3.55 -52.15
N TYR A 105 10.38 -3.28 -51.25
CA TYR A 105 10.56 -4.04 -50.01
C TYR A 105 9.81 -3.34 -48.87
N THR A 106 8.94 -4.09 -48.20
CA THR A 106 8.13 -3.60 -47.09
C THR A 106 8.35 -4.44 -45.84
N GLN A 107 8.46 -3.78 -44.69
CA GLN A 107 8.51 -4.42 -43.37
C GLN A 107 7.27 -4.02 -42.57
N ASP A 108 6.74 -4.96 -41.82
CA ASP A 108 5.65 -4.72 -40.88
C ASP A 108 6.25 -4.25 -39.53
N VAL A 109 5.85 -3.06 -39.10
CA VAL A 109 6.38 -2.35 -37.93
C VAL A 109 5.30 -2.29 -36.86
N GLU A 110 5.54 -2.96 -35.75
CA GLU A 110 4.68 -2.96 -34.57
C GLU A 110 4.92 -1.72 -33.70
N THR A 111 3.86 -0.96 -33.45
CA THR A 111 3.87 0.22 -32.57
C THR A 111 2.94 -0.04 -31.37
N PRO A 112 3.40 0.11 -30.13
CA PRO A 112 2.54 -0.08 -28.96
C PRO A 112 1.45 0.99 -28.93
N VAL A 113 0.18 0.57 -28.77
CA VAL A 113 -0.96 1.48 -28.66
C VAL A 113 -1.62 1.36 -27.30
N GLY A 114 -2.12 2.47 -26.79
CA GLY A 114 -2.61 2.57 -25.43
C GLY A 114 -3.34 3.87 -25.17
N GLU A 115 -4.08 3.89 -24.07
CA GLU A 115 -4.93 5.01 -23.65
C GLU A 115 -4.47 5.56 -22.31
N ASN A 116 -4.75 6.84 -22.05
CA ASN A 116 -4.64 7.41 -20.72
C ASN A 116 -5.85 6.98 -19.89
N ARG A 117 -5.71 5.89 -19.13
CA ARG A 117 -6.75 5.39 -18.23
C ARG A 117 -6.56 5.99 -16.84
N MET A 118 -7.64 6.44 -16.22
CA MET A 118 -7.63 6.73 -14.78
C MET A 118 -7.50 5.41 -14.04
N VAL A 119 -6.36 5.19 -13.38
CA VAL A 119 -6.10 3.97 -12.60
C VAL A 119 -6.05 4.28 -11.11
N GLN A 120 -6.60 3.35 -10.34
CA GLN A 120 -6.29 3.23 -8.93
C GLN A 120 -4.87 2.64 -8.76
N VAL A 121 -3.97 3.29 -8.01
CA VAL A 121 -2.85 2.62 -7.28
C VAL A 121 -3.37 2.11 -5.91
N ASP A 122 -3.00 2.64 -4.74
CA ASP A 122 -3.78 2.66 -3.45
C ASP A 122 -3.20 3.75 -2.49
N ASN A 123 -3.88 4.55 -1.63
CA ASN A 123 -5.24 5.16 -1.45
C ASN A 123 -6.53 4.34 -1.45
N VAL A 124 -6.63 3.36 -0.58
CA VAL A 124 -7.80 3.43 0.28
C VAL A 124 -7.56 4.61 1.24
N ASP A 125 -8.49 5.55 1.29
CA ASP A 125 -8.52 6.62 2.29
C ASP A 125 -8.85 6.03 3.67
N TYR A 126 -7.93 5.25 4.22
CA TYR A 126 -8.06 4.74 5.57
C TYR A 126 -7.91 5.91 6.53
N LEU A 127 -9.01 6.35 7.13
CA LEU A 127 -8.99 7.25 8.30
C LEU A 127 -8.51 6.44 9.51
N CYS A 128 -7.21 6.17 9.54
CA CYS A 128 -6.54 5.48 10.62
C CYS A 128 -6.16 6.46 11.74
N ASN A 129 -6.22 5.95 12.96
CA ASN A 129 -5.45 6.47 14.08
C ASN A 129 -4.23 5.55 14.25
N ILE A 130 -3.04 6.05 13.91
CA ILE A 130 -1.77 5.31 14.04
C ILE A 130 -1.00 5.88 15.22
N GLN A 131 -0.43 5.02 16.06
CA GLN A 131 0.38 5.41 17.21
C GLN A 131 1.68 4.60 17.20
N ALA A 132 2.83 5.27 17.31
CA ALA A 132 4.14 4.64 17.27
C ALA A 132 4.99 5.07 18.46
N PHE A 133 5.70 4.11 19.05
CA PHE A 133 6.58 4.31 20.20
C PHE A 133 8.01 3.94 19.79
N THR A 134 8.99 4.79 20.12
CA THR A 134 10.39 4.59 19.72
C THR A 134 11.31 4.25 20.89
N ASP A 135 12.57 3.91 20.59
CA ASP A 135 13.64 3.82 21.59
C ASP A 135 14.36 5.16 21.78
N MET A 136 15.36 5.22 22.68
CA MET A 136 16.18 6.43 22.91
C MET A 136 17.09 6.81 21.73
N LYS A 137 17.03 6.07 20.61
CA LYS A 137 17.70 6.36 19.34
C LYS A 137 16.68 6.63 18.21
N ASP A 138 15.41 6.82 18.59
CA ASP A 138 14.27 7.11 17.74
C ASP A 138 13.91 6.03 16.69
N ASN A 139 14.20 4.76 16.99
CA ASN A 139 13.78 3.60 16.20
C ASN A 139 12.46 3.05 16.73
N ILE A 140 11.53 2.71 15.83
CA ILE A 140 10.18 2.22 16.15
C ILE A 140 10.27 0.87 16.89
N LYS A 141 9.82 0.82 18.15
CA LYS A 141 9.69 -0.39 18.97
C LYS A 141 8.35 -1.09 18.73
N SER A 142 7.27 -0.31 18.66
CA SER A 142 5.92 -0.78 18.36
C SER A 142 5.16 0.28 17.56
N ILE A 143 4.17 -0.17 16.78
CA ILE A 143 3.30 0.70 16.00
C ILE A 143 1.93 0.04 15.82
N ASP A 144 0.91 0.70 16.38
CA ASP A 144 -0.45 0.23 16.51
C ASP A 144 -1.37 1.04 15.59
N VAL A 145 -2.25 0.34 14.87
CA VAL A 145 -3.10 0.93 13.82
C VAL A 145 -4.57 0.62 14.12
N ALA A 146 -5.31 1.65 14.53
CA ALA A 146 -6.68 1.56 15.03
C ALA A 146 -7.67 2.43 14.22
N GLY A 147 -8.97 2.14 14.36
CA GLY A 147 -10.07 2.98 13.83
C GLY A 147 -10.23 3.03 12.30
N CYS A 148 -9.30 2.44 11.55
CA CYS A 148 -9.20 2.52 10.09
C CYS A 148 -10.46 2.08 9.34
N THR A 149 -11.35 3.02 9.11
CA THR A 149 -12.45 2.85 8.16
C THR A 149 -11.90 3.13 6.77
N ALA A 150 -12.15 2.24 5.82
CA ALA A 150 -11.91 2.52 4.41
C ALA A 150 -12.92 3.58 3.95
N ASP A 151 -12.52 4.86 3.89
CA ASP A 151 -13.41 5.87 3.35
C ASP A 151 -13.52 5.70 1.84
N SER A 152 -14.73 5.37 1.40
CA SER A 152 -15.11 5.12 0.01
C SER A 152 -16.09 6.18 -0.51
N ARG A 153 -16.19 7.33 0.17
CA ARG A 153 -17.19 8.38 -0.09
C ARG A 153 -16.71 9.51 -1.01
N PHE A 154 -15.57 9.34 -1.69
CA PHE A 154 -14.98 10.31 -2.64
C PHE A 154 -14.35 9.59 -3.85
#